data_AF-A0A2G5BAW2-F1
#
_entry.id   AF-A0A2G5BAW2-F1
#
_cell.length_a   1.000
_cell.length_b   1.000
_cell.length_c   1.000
_cell.angle_alpha   90.00
_cell.angle_beta   90.00
_cell.angle_gamma   90.00
#
_symmetry.space_group_name_H-M   'P 1'
#
loop_
_entity.id
_entity.type
_entity.pdbx_description
1 polymer ?
#
loop_
_entity_poly.entity_id
_entity_poly.type
_entity_poly.pdbx_seq_one_letter_code
_entity_poly.pdbx_strand_id
1 'polypeptide(L)'
;MFYAEAILSKKGPLAKVWLAAHLERKLTKAQLLQASIPSSVGAIIGQDQGPPLALRLSGQLLLGVSRIYARKARYLLEDCGEALVRIKMAFRPGAADITSDAVIATQNAITLPEALTEFDIL
;
A
#
# COMPACT_ATOMS: atom_id res chain seq x y z
N MET A 1 -16.25 -27.15 -22.03
CA MET A 1 -16.95 -26.19 -21.13
C MET A 1 -16.52 -24.78 -21.50
N PHE A 2 -17.47 -23.95 -21.95
CA PHE A 2 -17.26 -22.71 -22.72
C PHE A 2 -16.65 -21.50 -21.98
N TYR A 3 -16.33 -21.60 -20.69
CA TYR A 3 -15.88 -20.45 -19.87
C TYR A 3 -14.50 -20.64 -19.22
N ALA A 4 -13.85 -21.77 -19.50
CA ALA A 4 -12.58 -22.12 -18.87
C ALA A 4 -11.44 -21.22 -19.37
N GLU A 5 -11.38 -20.81 -20.63
CA GLU A 5 -10.19 -20.10 -21.12
C GLU A 5 -9.93 -18.75 -20.43
N ALA A 6 -10.96 -17.94 -20.19
CA ALA A 6 -10.81 -16.63 -19.54
C ALA A 6 -10.49 -16.72 -18.03
N ILE A 7 -11.01 -17.75 -17.35
CA ILE A 7 -10.85 -17.95 -15.89
C ILE A 7 -9.62 -18.82 -15.57
N LEU A 8 -9.35 -19.82 -16.42
CA LEU A 8 -8.32 -20.85 -16.25
C LEU A 8 -7.00 -20.50 -16.96
N SER A 9 -6.98 -19.49 -17.85
CA SER A 9 -5.73 -18.89 -18.30
C SER A 9 -5.01 -18.31 -17.08
N LYS A 10 -3.94 -18.99 -16.65
CA LYS A 10 -3.14 -18.68 -15.45
C LYS A 10 -2.60 -17.25 -15.40
N LYS A 11 -2.76 -16.45 -16.45
CA LYS A 11 -2.24 -15.08 -16.60
C LYS A 11 -3.30 -13.96 -16.47
N GLY A 12 -4.59 -14.27 -16.37
CA GLY A 12 -5.64 -13.24 -16.30
C GLY A 12 -5.83 -12.61 -14.91
N PRO A 13 -6.35 -11.37 -14.81
CA PRO A 13 -6.75 -10.76 -13.53
C PRO A 13 -7.80 -11.60 -12.79
N LEU A 14 -8.70 -12.22 -13.54
CA LEU A 14 -9.72 -13.14 -13.05
C LEU A 14 -9.15 -14.43 -12.44
N ALA A 15 -7.98 -14.90 -12.90
CA ALA A 15 -7.35 -16.11 -12.35
C ALA A 15 -6.90 -15.90 -10.90
N LYS A 16 -6.38 -14.70 -10.57
CA LYS A 16 -6.00 -14.35 -9.19
C LYS A 16 -7.22 -14.28 -8.28
N VAL A 17 -8.33 -13.71 -8.77
CA VAL A 17 -9.61 -13.65 -8.06
C VAL A 17 -10.18 -15.04 -7.84
N TRP A 18 -10.13 -15.90 -8.86
CA TRP A 18 -10.59 -17.28 -8.78
C TRP A 18 -9.79 -18.09 -7.76
N LEU A 19 -8.46 -17.93 -7.77
CA LEU A 19 -7.57 -18.52 -6.77
C LEU A 19 -7.86 -17.97 -5.36
N ALA A 20 -8.17 -16.68 -5.21
CA ALA A 20 -8.56 -16.13 -3.93
C ALA A 20 -9.93 -16.66 -3.43
N ALA A 21 -10.85 -16.99 -4.34
CA ALA A 21 -12.14 -17.59 -3.99
C ALA A 21 -12.00 -19.06 -3.52
N HIS A 22 -11.16 -19.86 -4.18
CA HIS A 22 -11.13 -21.32 -3.97
C HIS A 22 -9.87 -21.84 -3.26
N LEU A 23 -8.74 -21.15 -3.39
CA LEU A 23 -7.40 -21.62 -3.00
C LEU A 23 -6.63 -20.52 -2.25
N GLU A 24 -7.29 -19.94 -1.25
CA GLU A 24 -6.80 -18.83 -0.41
C GLU A 24 -5.39 -18.98 0.16
N ARG A 25 -4.98 -20.22 0.45
CA ARG A 25 -3.67 -20.54 1.05
C ARG A 25 -2.52 -20.52 0.03
N LYS A 26 -2.82 -20.49 -1.28
CA LYS A 26 -1.81 -20.51 -2.35
C LYS A 26 -1.41 -19.11 -2.86
N LEU A 27 -2.08 -18.06 -2.40
CA LEU A 27 -1.82 -16.69 -2.87
C LEU A 27 -0.83 -15.98 -1.93
N THR A 28 0.26 -15.46 -2.50
CA THR A 28 1.27 -14.71 -1.71
C THR A 28 0.82 -13.27 -1.44
N LYS A 29 1.35 -12.63 -0.38
CA LYS A 29 1.08 -11.21 -0.06
C LYS A 29 1.34 -10.29 -1.27
N ALA A 30 2.45 -10.49 -1.97
CA ALA A 30 2.83 -9.71 -3.15
C ALA A 30 1.80 -9.83 -4.30
N GLN A 31 1.35 -11.04 -4.61
CA GLN A 31 0.35 -11.28 -5.65
C GLN A 31 -0.99 -10.63 -5.33
N LEU A 32 -1.37 -10.64 -4.04
CA LEU A 32 -2.59 -10.04 -3.55
C LEU A 32 -2.54 -8.51 -3.64
N LEU A 33 -1.42 -7.89 -3.25
CA LEU A 33 -1.23 -6.45 -3.35
C LEU A 33 -1.25 -5.97 -4.81
N GLN A 34 -0.61 -6.69 -5.73
CA GLN A 34 -0.58 -6.40 -7.16
C GLN A 34 -1.93 -6.61 -7.87
N ALA A 35 -2.88 -7.33 -7.27
CA ALA A 35 -4.18 -7.58 -7.90
C ALA A 35 -5.06 -6.32 -7.93
N SER A 36 -5.44 -5.87 -9.12
CA SER A 36 -6.35 -4.72 -9.29
C SER A 36 -7.80 -5.15 -9.11
N ILE A 37 -8.44 -4.65 -8.05
CA ILE A 37 -9.87 -4.82 -7.77
C ILE A 37 -10.74 -4.16 -8.87
N PRO A 38 -10.55 -2.88 -9.25
CA PRO A 38 -11.43 -2.24 -10.23
C PRO A 38 -11.39 -2.93 -11.59
N SER A 39 -10.21 -3.36 -12.05
CA SER A 39 -10.07 -4.14 -13.28
C SER A 39 -10.79 -5.50 -13.18
N SER A 40 -10.68 -6.17 -12.03
CA SER A 40 -11.37 -7.45 -11.81
C SER A 40 -12.90 -7.30 -11.82
N VAL A 41 -13.42 -6.23 -11.21
CA VAL A 41 -14.85 -5.93 -11.19
C VAL A 41 -15.34 -5.55 -12.59
N GLY A 42 -14.60 -4.72 -13.34
CA GLY A 42 -14.91 -4.39 -14.73
C GLY A 42 -14.98 -5.62 -15.64
N ALA A 43 -14.07 -6.57 -15.44
CA ALA A 43 -14.08 -7.85 -16.14
C ALA A 43 -15.29 -8.74 -15.78
N ILE A 44 -15.78 -8.69 -14.54
CA ILE A 44 -16.99 -9.44 -14.12
C ILE A 44 -18.27 -8.83 -14.69
N ILE A 45 -18.35 -7.49 -14.75
CA ILE A 45 -19.53 -6.75 -15.24
C ILE A 45 -19.64 -6.80 -16.77
N GLY A 46 -18.58 -7.21 -17.47
CA GLY A 46 -18.59 -7.40 -18.92
C GLY A 46 -18.17 -6.17 -19.72
N GLN A 47 -17.32 -5.30 -19.15
CA GLN A 47 -16.71 -4.20 -19.92
C GLN A 47 -15.70 -4.70 -20.97
N ASP A 48 -15.15 -5.90 -20.80
CA ASP A 48 -14.27 -6.57 -21.77
C ASP A 48 -15.02 -7.73 -22.47
N GLN A 49 -15.61 -7.40 -23.61
CA GLN A 49 -15.88 -8.26 -24.80
C GLN A 49 -15.98 -9.79 -24.60
N GLY A 50 -16.91 -10.27 -23.76
CA GLY A 50 -17.16 -11.71 -23.59
C GLY A 50 -18.65 -12.05 -23.48
N PRO A 51 -19.05 -13.29 -23.79
CA PRO A 51 -20.42 -13.76 -23.55
C PRO A 51 -20.77 -13.68 -22.06
N PRO A 52 -22.06 -13.51 -21.70
CA PRO A 52 -22.49 -13.31 -20.33
C PRO A 52 -22.03 -14.46 -19.43
N LEU A 53 -21.40 -14.09 -18.31
CA LEU A 53 -20.92 -15.06 -17.33
C LEU A 53 -22.11 -15.68 -16.60
N ALA A 54 -22.05 -16.99 -16.36
CA ALA A 54 -23.06 -17.66 -15.54
C ALA A 54 -23.13 -17.03 -14.14
N LEU A 55 -24.33 -16.74 -13.65
CA LEU A 55 -24.55 -16.08 -12.36
C LEU A 55 -23.82 -16.77 -11.19
N ARG A 56 -23.78 -18.10 -11.21
CA ARG A 56 -23.05 -18.92 -10.22
C ARG A 56 -21.54 -18.62 -10.22
N LEU A 57 -20.92 -18.42 -11.39
CA LEU A 57 -19.52 -18.02 -11.50
C LEU A 57 -19.30 -16.59 -11.00
N SER A 58 -20.20 -15.66 -11.35
CA SER A 58 -20.14 -14.27 -10.88
C SER A 58 -20.18 -14.18 -9.36
N GLY A 59 -21.01 -14.98 -8.69
CA GLY A 59 -21.05 -15.05 -7.23
C GLY A 59 -19.74 -15.54 -6.60
N GLN A 60 -19.10 -16.56 -7.18
CA GLN A 60 -17.80 -17.05 -6.69
C GLN A 60 -16.68 -16.03 -6.92
N LEU A 61 -16.69 -15.35 -8.06
CA LEU A 61 -15.73 -14.28 -8.33
C LEU A 61 -15.91 -13.09 -7.39
N LEU A 62 -17.16 -12.70 -7.09
CA LEU A 62 -17.45 -11.65 -6.11
C LEU A 62 -16.91 -12.00 -4.72
N LEU A 63 -17.05 -13.25 -4.28
CA LEU A 63 -16.45 -13.74 -3.04
C LEU A 63 -14.92 -13.66 -3.07
N GLY A 64 -14.30 -14.01 -4.20
CA GLY A 64 -12.85 -13.85 -4.38
C GLY A 64 -12.39 -12.39 -4.27
N VAL A 65 -13.12 -11.47 -4.90
CA VAL A 65 -12.81 -10.03 -4.85
C VAL A 65 -12.97 -9.48 -3.43
N SER A 66 -14.06 -9.83 -2.74
CA SER A 66 -14.31 -9.34 -1.37
C SER A 66 -13.25 -9.84 -0.38
N ARG A 67 -12.77 -11.08 -0.55
CA ARG A 67 -11.66 -11.64 0.24
C ARG A 67 -10.33 -10.93 -0.04
N ILE A 68 -10.02 -10.62 -1.30
CA ILE A 68 -8.83 -9.83 -1.66
C ILE A 68 -8.91 -8.46 -0.98
N TYR A 69 -10.05 -7.78 -1.05
CA TYR A 69 -10.26 -6.48 -0.41
C TYR A 69 -10.03 -6.56 1.11
N ALA A 70 -10.64 -7.52 1.78
CA ALA A 70 -10.50 -7.70 3.23
C ALA A 70 -9.03 -7.91 3.66
N ARG A 71 -8.26 -8.69 2.88
CA ARG A 71 -6.83 -8.90 3.15
C ARG A 71 -6.00 -7.64 2.90
N LYS A 72 -6.28 -6.89 1.82
CA LYS A 72 -5.62 -5.59 1.58
C LYS A 72 -5.86 -4.62 2.72
N ALA A 73 -7.09 -4.53 3.23
CA ALA A 73 -7.44 -3.67 4.36
C ALA A 73 -6.71 -4.08 5.64
N ARG A 74 -6.58 -5.39 5.90
CA ARG A 74 -5.79 -5.89 7.04
C ARG A 74 -4.32 -5.52 6.93
N TYR A 75 -3.71 -5.72 5.76
CA TYR A 75 -2.32 -5.33 5.54
C TYR A 75 -2.11 -3.83 5.72
N LEU A 76 -3.04 -3.00 5.23
CA LEU A 76 -2.98 -1.55 5.44
C LEU A 76 -3.04 -1.18 6.94
N LEU A 77 -3.91 -1.82 7.71
CA LEU A 77 -4.01 -1.60 9.15
C LEU A 77 -2.71 -1.96 9.87
N GLU A 78 -2.12 -3.12 9.54
CA GLU A 78 -0.84 -3.55 10.08
C GLU A 78 0.28 -2.55 9.75
N ASP A 79 0.39 -2.13 8.49
CA ASP A 79 1.41 -1.19 8.02
C ASP A 79 1.25 0.19 8.70
N CYS A 80 0.01 0.68 8.85
CA CYS A 80 -0.28 1.91 9.59
C CYS A 80 0.05 1.80 11.08
N GLY A 81 -0.22 0.64 11.69
CA GLY A 81 0.12 0.36 13.08
C GLY A 81 1.63 0.40 13.30
N GLU A 82 2.41 -0.23 12.41
CA GLU A 82 3.87 -0.21 12.47
C GLU A 82 4.43 1.21 12.25
N ALA A 83 3.91 1.95 11.27
CA ALA A 83 4.32 3.32 11.00
C ALA A 83 4.09 4.23 12.21
N LEU A 84 2.92 4.11 12.86
CA LEU A 84 2.58 4.87 14.06
C LEU A 84 3.57 4.57 15.21
N VAL A 85 3.88 3.30 15.44
CA VAL A 85 4.86 2.90 16.47
C VAL A 85 6.23 3.48 16.15
N ARG A 86 6.70 3.38 14.90
CA ARG A 86 8.00 3.94 14.48
C ARG A 86 8.09 5.45 14.67
N ILE A 87 7.04 6.19 14.29
CA ILE A 87 6.98 7.64 14.49
C ILE A 87 7.04 7.96 15.99
N LYS A 88 6.24 7.26 16.81
CA LYS A 88 6.28 7.45 18.27
C LYS A 88 7.65 7.17 18.86
N MET A 89 8.37 6.17 18.35
CA MET A 89 9.73 5.85 18.79
C MET A 89 10.75 6.91 18.37
N ALA A 90 10.66 7.43 17.15
CA ALA A 90 11.57 8.44 16.61
C ALA A 90 11.48 9.78 17.36
N PHE A 91 10.29 10.15 17.84
CA PHE A 91 10.05 11.39 18.59
C PHE A 91 9.96 11.16 20.11
N ARG A 92 10.52 10.06 20.64
CA ARG A 92 10.58 9.87 22.09
C ARG A 92 11.49 10.94 22.71
N PRO A 93 10.99 11.77 23.64
CA PRO A 93 11.84 12.73 24.35
C PRO A 93 12.94 11.96 25.10
N GLY A 94 14.20 12.31 24.83
CA GLY A 94 15.39 11.62 25.36
C GLY A 94 16.04 10.58 24.44
N ALA A 95 15.49 10.29 23.26
CA ALA A 95 16.11 9.40 22.26
C ALA A 95 16.98 10.14 21.22
N ALA A 96 16.96 11.47 21.24
CA ALA A 96 17.90 12.27 20.49
C ALA A 96 19.18 12.42 21.33
N ASP A 97 20.34 12.19 20.72
CA ASP A 97 21.68 12.27 21.33
C ASP A 97 22.12 13.74 21.53
N ILE A 98 21.17 14.58 21.94
CA ILE A 98 21.35 15.96 22.36
C ILE A 98 21.19 15.96 23.86
N THR A 99 22.30 16.20 24.56
CA THR A 99 22.26 16.51 25.99
C THR A 99 21.27 17.66 26.21
N SER A 100 20.59 17.68 27.36
CA SER A 100 19.59 18.72 27.67
C SER A 100 20.09 20.16 27.49
N ASP A 101 21.41 20.36 27.56
CA ASP A 101 22.09 21.64 27.38
C ASP A 101 22.32 22.04 25.92
N ALA A 102 22.20 21.11 24.96
CA ALA A 102 22.39 21.34 23.52
C ALA A 102 21.08 21.56 22.76
N VAL A 103 19.93 21.58 23.46
CA VAL A 103 18.61 21.82 22.86
C VAL A 103 18.47 23.26 22.33
N ILE A 104 19.24 24.20 22.89
CA ILE A 104 19.29 25.60 22.49
C ILE A 104 20.70 25.89 21.97
N ALA A 105 20.85 26.02 20.65
CA ALA A 105 22.10 26.44 20.07
C ALA A 105 22.39 27.90 20.47
N THR A 106 23.61 28.18 20.95
CA THR A 106 24.06 29.53 21.26
C THR A 106 23.98 30.40 20.01
N GLN A 107 23.53 31.65 20.12
CA GLN A 107 23.29 32.55 18.98
C GLN A 107 24.48 32.57 18.00
N ASN A 108 25.71 32.69 18.51
CA ASN A 108 26.95 32.69 17.72
C ASN A 108 27.27 31.39 16.97
N ALA A 109 26.59 30.28 17.28
CA ALA A 109 26.73 29.01 16.55
C ALA A 109 25.81 28.92 15.33
N ILE A 110 24.77 29.77 15.27
CA ILE A 110 23.76 29.79 14.20
C ILE A 110 23.79 31.09 13.40
N THR A 111 24.42 32.14 13.93
CA THR A 111 24.63 33.42 13.24
C THR A 111 26.10 33.59 12.89
N LEU A 112 26.38 34.10 11.68
CA LEU A 112 27.72 34.53 11.31
C LEU A 112 28.20 35.63 12.26
N PRO A 113 29.49 35.65 12.67
CA PRO A 113 30.03 36.75 13.43
C PRO A 113 29.90 38.04 12.62
N GLU A 114 29.48 39.12 13.27
CA GLU A 114 29.35 40.45 12.67
C GLU A 114 30.77 40.96 12.35
N ALA A 115 31.25 40.64 11.15
CA ALA A 115 32.46 41.18 10.60
C ALA A 115 32.05 42.33 9.68
N LEU A 116 32.46 43.55 10.00
CA LEU A 116 32.39 44.68 9.07
C LEU A 116 33.15 44.29 7.81
N THR A 117 32.41 44.05 6.73
CA THR A 117 33.05 43.78 5.43
C THR A 117 33.42 45.10 4.79
N GLU A 118 34.43 45.12 3.92
CA GLU A 118 34.85 46.34 3.20
C GLU A 118 33.69 47.02 2.43
N PHE A 119 32.57 46.32 2.23
CA PHE A 119 31.33 46.83 1.65
C PHE A 119 30.46 47.69 2.58
N ASP A 120 30.65 47.64 3.90
CA ASP A 120 29.90 48.45 4.88
C ASP A 120 30.53 49.84 5.13
N ILE A 121 31.72 50.08 4.59
CA ILE A 121 32.55 51.29 4.83
C ILE A 121 32.57 52.23 3.61
N LEU A 122 31.73 51.96 2.60
CA LEU A 122 31.53 52.76 1.39
C LEU A 122 30.19 53.50 1.43
#